data_AF-A0A1U8MTJ8-F1
#
_entry.id   AF-A0A1U8MTJ8-F1
#
_cell.length_a   1.000
_cell.length_b   1.000
_cell.length_c   1.000
_cell.angle_alpha   90.00
_cell.angle_beta   90.00
_cell.angle_gamma   90.00
#
_symmetry.space_group_name_H-M   'P 1'
#
loop_
_entity.id
_entity.type
_entity.pdbx_description
1 polymer ?
#
loop_
_entity_poly.entity_id
_entity_poly.type
_entity_poly.pdbx_seq_one_letter_code
_entity_poly.pdbx_strand_id
1 'polypeptide(L)'
;MQHTVIPSWYQREGYIKSMANLIEKALKKFDRPEKVVIFFTAHGVPLAYVEEAGDPYKAEMEECVDLIIEELEKRKITNAYTLAYQKMPVLLG
;
A
#
# COMPACT_ATOMS: atom_id res chain seq x y z
N MET A 1 -24.94 18.91 -16.57
CA MET A 1 -23.77 19.41 -15.80
C MET A 1 -22.58 18.55 -16.18
N GLN A 2 -21.40 19.15 -16.40
CA GLN A 2 -20.18 18.43 -16.72
C GLN A 2 -19.40 18.22 -15.41
N HIS A 3 -19.06 16.97 -15.11
CA HIS A 3 -18.26 16.60 -13.93
C HIS A 3 -16.96 15.96 -14.40
N THR A 4 -15.86 16.32 -13.75
CA THR A 4 -14.55 15.68 -13.94
C THR A 4 -14.30 14.74 -12.78
N VAL A 5 -13.94 13.50 -13.07
CA VAL A 5 -13.62 12.47 -12.09
C VAL A 5 -12.14 12.10 -12.21
N ILE A 6 -11.46 11.96 -11.08
CA ILE A 6 -10.13 11.36 -11.00
C ILE A 6 -10.34 9.91 -10.54
N PRO A 7 -10.16 8.90 -11.42
CA PRO A 7 -10.51 7.51 -11.10
C PRO A 7 -9.54 6.90 -10.09
N SER A 8 -8.25 7.22 -10.17
CA SER A 8 -7.23 6.75 -9.23
C SER A 8 -6.06 7.75 -9.11
N TRP A 9 -5.32 7.64 -8.01
CA TRP A 9 -4.26 8.60 -7.64
C TRP A 9 -3.16 8.01 -6.76
N TYR A 10 -3.09 6.68 -6.65
CA TYR A 10 -2.15 5.99 -5.75
C TYR A 10 -0.68 6.27 -6.12
N GLN A 11 -0.35 6.41 -7.41
CA GLN A 11 1.02 6.70 -7.88
C GLN A 11 1.42 8.19 -7.79
N ARG A 12 0.59 9.06 -7.21
CA ARG A 12 0.93 10.48 -7.12
C ARG A 12 2.15 10.68 -6.22
N GLU A 13 3.18 11.30 -6.78
CA GLU A 13 4.48 11.53 -6.11
C GLU A 13 4.34 12.13 -4.70
N GLY A 14 3.44 13.10 -4.52
CA GLY A 14 3.19 13.70 -3.20
C GLY A 14 2.70 12.69 -2.17
N TYR A 15 1.80 11.77 -2.56
CA TYR A 15 1.29 10.72 -1.68
C TYR A 15 2.40 9.73 -1.31
N ILE A 16 3.13 9.22 -2.30
CA ILE A 16 4.26 8.29 -2.10
C ILE A 16 5.31 8.89 -1.15
N LYS A 17 5.73 10.14 -1.38
CA LYS A 17 6.69 10.83 -0.52
C LYS A 17 6.15 11.05 0.89
N SER A 18 4.87 11.38 1.04
CA SER A 18 4.23 11.52 2.35
C SER A 18 4.23 10.21 3.14
N MET A 19 3.91 9.09 2.49
CA MET A 19 3.93 7.77 3.12
C MET A 19 5.35 7.36 3.54
N ALA A 20 6.33 7.54 2.65
CA ALA A 20 7.74 7.27 2.98
C ALA A 20 8.24 8.15 4.15
N ASN A 21 7.85 9.43 4.20
CA ASN A 21 8.17 10.33 5.32
C ASN A 21 7.62 9.82 6.66
N LEU A 22 6.38 9.31 6.66
CA LEU A 22 5.74 8.78 7.86
C LEU A 22 6.41 7.49 8.34
N ILE A 23 6.75 6.59 7.42
CA ILE A 23 7.46 5.35 7.71
C ILE A 23 8.84 5.65 8.30
N GLU A 24 9.62 6.50 7.64
CA GLU A 24 10.94 6.92 8.13
C GLU A 24 10.85 7.55 9.53
N LYS A 25 9.86 8.41 9.76
CA LYS A 25 9.61 9.02 11.08
C LYS A 25 9.23 7.96 12.13
N ALA A 26 8.48 6.93 11.77
CA ALA A 26 8.11 5.85 12.67
C ALA A 26 9.32 4.96 13.01
N LEU A 27 10.14 4.61 12.02
CA LEU A 27 11.36 3.81 12.20
C LEU A 27 12.34 4.44 13.19
N LYS A 28 12.50 5.77 13.16
CA LYS A 28 13.35 6.53 14.09
C LYS A 28 12.97 6.41 15.58
N LYS A 29 11.81 5.83 15.90
CA LYS A 29 11.35 5.59 17.28
C LYS A 29 11.85 4.28 17.87
N PHE A 30 12.44 3.40 17.06
CA PHE A 30 12.95 2.11 17.52
C PHE A 30 14.44 2.20 17.82
N ASP A 31 14.91 1.47 18.84
CA ASP A 31 16.35 1.39 19.16
C ASP A 31 17.16 0.72 18.03
N ARG A 32 16.49 -0.14 17.26
CA ARG A 32 17.07 -0.89 16.14
C ARG A 32 16.19 -0.76 14.89
N PRO A 33 16.16 0.42 14.25
CA PRO A 33 15.29 0.68 13.10
C PRO A 33 15.51 -0.32 11.96
N GLU A 34 16.74 -0.82 11.77
CA GLU A 34 17.12 -1.75 10.72
C GLU A 34 16.49 -3.14 10.84
N LYS A 35 16.03 -3.50 12.03
CA LYS A 35 15.40 -4.81 12.31
C LYS A 35 13.89 -4.79 12.22
N VAL A 36 13.28 -3.62 12.04
CA VAL A 36 11.83 -3.49 11.97
C VAL A 36 11.32 -4.05 10.65
N VAL A 37 10.22 -4.81 10.70
CA VAL A 37 9.49 -5.24 9.51
C VAL A 37 8.35 -4.25 9.28
N ILE A 38 8.24 -3.71 8.07
CA ILE A 38 7.14 -2.82 7.68
C ILE A 38 5.94 -3.68 7.29
N PHE A 39 4.83 -3.53 8.02
CA PHE A 39 3.61 -4.31 7.80
C PHE A 39 2.52 -3.41 7.20
N PHE A 40 2.34 -3.47 5.89
CA PHE A 40 1.25 -2.78 5.20
C PHE A 40 -0.05 -3.53 5.41
N THR A 41 -1.13 -2.80 5.70
CA THR A 41 -2.48 -3.37 5.78
C THR A 41 -3.42 -2.62 4.87
N ALA A 42 -4.12 -3.36 4.01
CA ALA A 42 -5.16 -2.85 3.13
C ALA A 42 -6.50 -3.54 3.45
N HIS A 43 -7.63 -2.97 3.08
CA HIS A 43 -8.92 -3.64 3.25
C HIS A 43 -9.09 -4.70 2.17
N GLY A 44 -9.52 -5.92 2.51
CA GLY A 44 -9.84 -6.91 1.48
C GLY A 44 -11.13 -6.55 0.73
N VAL A 45 -11.21 -7.00 -0.52
CA VAL A 45 -12.42 -6.95 -1.35
C VAL A 45 -12.89 -8.39 -1.64
N PRO A 46 -14.19 -8.64 -1.92
CA PRO A 46 -14.65 -9.98 -2.29
C PRO A 46 -13.91 -10.52 -3.53
N LEU A 47 -13.59 -11.82 -3.55
CA LEU A 47 -12.84 -12.42 -4.66
C LEU A 47 -13.53 -12.23 -6.02
N ALA A 48 -14.87 -12.36 -6.05
CA ALA A 48 -15.67 -12.14 -7.25
C ALA A 48 -15.46 -10.74 -7.87
N TYR A 49 -15.09 -9.73 -7.08
CA TYR A 49 -14.85 -8.38 -7.60
C TYR A 49 -13.54 -8.34 -8.40
N VAL A 50 -12.55 -9.13 -8.00
CA VAL A 50 -11.29 -9.25 -8.72
C VAL A 50 -11.44 -10.14 -9.95
N GLU A 51 -12.07 -11.32 -9.78
CA GLU A 51 -12.13 -12.35 -10.82
C GLU A 51 -13.22 -12.08 -11.87
N GLU A 52 -14.41 -11.61 -11.48
CA GLU A 52 -15.55 -11.45 -12.38
C GLU A 52 -15.73 -10.00 -12.83
N ALA A 53 -15.45 -9.03 -11.95
CA ALA A 53 -15.65 -7.61 -12.23
C ALA A 53 -14.36 -6.86 -12.65
N GLY A 54 -13.20 -7.51 -12.57
CA GLY A 54 -11.91 -6.91 -12.97
C GLY A 54 -11.51 -5.69 -12.14
N ASP A 55 -11.88 -5.67 -10.86
CA ASP A 55 -11.61 -4.54 -9.95
C ASP A 55 -10.09 -4.28 -9.84
N PRO A 56 -9.61 -3.06 -10.16
CA PRO A 56 -8.20 -2.75 -10.17
C PRO A 56 -7.61 -2.61 -8.76
N TYR A 57 -8.44 -2.60 -7.69
CA TYR A 57 -8.02 -2.31 -6.32
C TYR A 57 -6.81 -3.11 -5.86
N LYS A 58 -6.78 -4.42 -6.14
CA LYS A 58 -5.65 -5.27 -5.73
C LYS A 58 -4.36 -4.82 -6.41
N ALA A 59 -4.40 -4.63 -7.73
CA ALA A 59 -3.23 -4.23 -8.51
C ALA A 59 -2.76 -2.81 -8.15
N GLU A 60 -3.69 -1.85 -8.00
CA GLU A 60 -3.35 -0.49 -7.57
C GLU A 60 -2.75 -0.47 -6.16
N MET A 61 -3.21 -1.34 -5.25
CA MET A 61 -2.66 -1.44 -3.91
C MET A 61 -1.26 -2.05 -3.90
N GLU A 62 -1.02 -3.12 -4.66
CA GLU A 62 0.29 -3.75 -4.79
C GLU A 62 1.30 -2.77 -5.40
N GLU A 63 0.95 -2.10 -6.50
CA GLU A 63 1.82 -1.09 -7.13
C GLU A 63 2.06 0.12 -6.21
N CYS A 64 1.06 0.54 -5.45
CA CYS A 64 1.22 1.60 -4.44
C CYS A 64 2.27 1.24 -3.39
N VAL A 65 2.25 0.00 -2.88
CA VAL A 65 3.24 -0.48 -1.92
C VAL A 65 4.62 -0.52 -2.56
N ASP A 66 4.74 -1.03 -3.79
CA ASP A 66 6.01 -1.08 -4.52
C ASP A 66 6.62 0.33 -4.68
N LEU A 67 5.82 1.31 -5.09
CA LEU A 67 6.25 2.70 -5.23
C LEU A 67 6.72 3.34 -3.91
N ILE A 68 6.06 3.00 -2.79
CA ILE A 68 6.49 3.45 -1.45
C ILE A 68 7.82 2.80 -1.06
N ILE A 69 7.99 1.50 -1.35
CA ILE A 69 9.24 0.77 -1.08
C ILE A 69 10.38 1.33 -1.93
N GLU A 70 10.19 1.57 -3.22
CA GLU A 70 11.19 2.20 -4.07
C GLU A 70 11.62 3.58 -3.55
N GLU A 71 10.68 4.38 -3.05
CA GLU A 71 10.98 5.67 -2.43
C GLU A 71 11.78 5.53 -1.13
N LEU A 72 11.53 4.49 -0.33
CA LEU A 72 12.31 4.18 0.86
C LEU A 72 13.73 3.68 0.51
N GLU A 73 13.86 2.85 -0.53
CA GLU A 73 15.15 2.36 -1.02
C GLU A 73 16.04 3.50 -1.53
N LYS A 74 15.46 4.48 -2.24
CA LYS A 74 16.17 5.73 -2.64
C LYS A 74 16.73 6.49 -1.43
N ARG A 75 16.10 6.35 -0.26
CA ARG A 75 16.52 6.93 1.02
C ARG A 75 17.43 6.01 1.83
N LYS A 76 17.85 4.87 1.27
CA LYS A 76 18.66 3.82 1.90
C LYS A 76 17.97 3.14 3.09
N ILE A 77 16.64 3.08 3.06
CA ILE A 77 15.82 2.34 4.02
C ILE A 77 15.41 1.03 3.34
N THR A 78 16.02 -0.09 3.75
CA THR A 78 15.86 -1.41 3.11
C THR A 78 15.25 -2.43 4.07
N ASN A 79 14.35 -1.97 4.94
CA ASN A 79 13.61 -2.82 5.87
C ASN A 79 12.80 -3.89 5.11
N ALA A 80 12.77 -5.11 5.65
CA ALA A 80 11.84 -6.13 5.16
C ALA A 80 10.40 -5.62 5.29
N TYR A 81 9.54 -5.99 4.34
CA TYR A 81 8.14 -5.59 4.34
C TYR A 81 7.21 -6.72 3.91
N THR A 82 5.93 -6.57 4.23
CA THR A 82 4.86 -7.44 3.74
C THR A 82 3.55 -6.65 3.64
N LEU A 83 2.66 -7.10 2.76
CA LEU A 83 1.31 -6.57 2.58
C LEU A 83 0.29 -7.63 2.97
N ALA A 84 -0.63 -7.27 3.85
CA ALA A 84 -1.76 -8.11 4.24
C ALA A 84 -3.10 -7.40 4.02
N TYR A 85 -4.14 -8.17 3.72
CA TYR A 85 -5.49 -7.64 3.56
C TYR A 85 -6.34 -7.97 4.80
N GLN A 86 -6.85 -6.94 5.48
CA GLN A 86 -7.68 -7.04 6.69
C GLN A 86 -9.17 -6.96 6.35
N LYS A 87 -9.95 -7.94 6.84
CA LYS A 87 -11.36 -8.23 6.49
C LYS A 87 -11.46 -8.72 5.03
N MET A 88 -11.95 -9.93 4.73
CA MET A 88 -13.35 -10.36 4.80
C MET A 88 -13.45 -11.92 4.78
N PRO A 89 -14.32 -12.55 5.58
CA PRO A 89 -14.82 -13.89 5.29
C PRO A 89 -15.96 -13.78 4.28
N VAL A 90 -15.82 -14.38 3.09
CA VAL A 90 -16.97 -14.69 2.23
C VAL A 90 -17.00 -16.21 2.09
N LEU A 91 -17.86 -16.76 2.96
CA LEU A 91 -18.51 -18.07 2.94
C LEU A 91 -18.04 -19.05 1.86
N LEU A 92 -17.56 -20.18 2.36
CA LEU A 92 -17.73 -21.51 1.77
C LEU A 92 -19.05 -21.57 0.95
N GLY A 93 -18.91 -21.79 -0.35
CA GLY A 93 -19.91 -22.46 -1.17
C GLY A 93 -19.55 -23.93 -1.26
#